data_AF-A0A7J4F8V3-F1
#
_entry.id   AF-A0A7J4F8V3-F1
#
_cell.length_a   1.000
_cell.length_b   1.000
_cell.length_c   1.000
_cell.angle_alpha   90.00
_cell.angle_beta   90.00
_cell.angle_gamma   90.00
#
_symmetry.space_group_name_H-M   'P 1'
#
loop_
_entity.id
_entity.type
_entity.pdbx_description
1 polymer ?
#
loop_
_entity_poly.entity_id
_entity_poly.type
_entity_poly.pdbx_seq_one_letter_code
_entity_poly.pdbx_strand_id
1 'polypeptide(L)'
;MSHRGPGALAGGCGGCTSIAAYRGSMFIASNTQKILIRGTFWANPQRDVMQMALDILGSIDWSPVGIVSLAGRILALIFVVISLTLLFALALGYRAYRRGKVLFPRPILLLIDVFYGPLKRLFRIFRRDPRLVDDISIVLRNHVNYDDYAAVPPKDRVVLVPQCLRHTRCPAPMSSEDGFTCRVCGMCVIAKIYKVGDAIGTEVYIAPGGRFAKRILMRSKHAGKRAVLGVACHTDLYEGMLASKIGGIPAQGVPLTTEGCVSTQVDIDRVIDMLLVGLDEEEAARIRETIA
;
A
#
# COMPACT_ATOMS: atom_id res chain seq x y z
N MET A 1 -31.43 56.43 -54.36
CA MET A 1 -30.74 57.73 -54.63
C MET A 1 -29.48 57.46 -55.44
N SER A 2 -29.01 58.45 -56.21
CA SER A 2 -27.74 58.53 -57.00
C SER A 2 -26.83 57.27 -57.09
N HIS A 3 -26.57 56.61 -58.23
CA HIS A 3 -26.04 57.01 -59.57
C HIS A 3 -24.56 57.47 -59.66
N ARG A 4 -23.87 56.93 -60.69
CA ARG A 4 -22.60 57.34 -61.38
C ARG A 4 -21.22 56.97 -60.78
N GLY A 5 -20.44 56.24 -61.59
CA GLY A 5 -19.10 56.69 -62.04
C GLY A 5 -19.18 57.15 -63.52
N PRO A 6 -18.12 57.09 -64.37
CA PRO A 6 -16.70 56.80 -64.13
C PRO A 6 -15.72 57.82 -64.81
N GLY A 7 -14.40 57.55 -64.78
CA GLY A 7 -13.32 58.25 -65.55
C GLY A 7 -12.00 58.28 -64.74
N ALA A 8 -10.81 57.83 -65.18
CA ALA A 8 -10.04 58.03 -66.44
C ALA A 8 -9.55 59.49 -66.59
N LEU A 9 -8.28 59.83 -66.85
CA LEU A 9 -7.05 59.11 -67.27
C LEU A 9 -5.89 59.40 -66.27
N ALA A 10 -4.63 58.95 -66.35
CA ALA A 10 -3.83 58.17 -67.32
C ALA A 10 -2.84 57.24 -66.51
N GLY A 11 -1.76 56.59 -66.99
CA GLY A 11 -1.14 56.43 -68.31
C GLY A 11 0.39 56.64 -68.29
N GLY A 12 1.21 55.61 -68.57
CA GLY A 12 2.69 55.68 -68.64
C GLY A 12 3.41 54.32 -68.50
N CYS A 13 3.85 53.72 -69.61
CA CYS A 13 4.59 52.45 -69.64
C CYS A 13 6.03 52.62 -70.13
N GLY A 14 6.93 51.72 -69.70
CA GLY A 14 8.00 51.21 -70.56
C GLY A 14 9.46 51.43 -70.12
N GLY A 15 10.24 50.34 -70.15
CA GLY A 15 11.62 50.41 -70.64
C GLY A 15 12.78 50.15 -69.66
N CYS A 16 13.32 48.93 -69.72
CA CYS A 16 14.77 48.62 -69.78
C CYS A 16 15.78 49.14 -68.72
N THR A 17 16.47 48.16 -68.10
CA THR A 17 17.95 48.11 -67.88
C THR A 17 18.63 49.11 -66.91
N SER A 18 19.70 48.78 -66.17
CA SER A 18 20.54 47.57 -66.11
C SER A 18 21.11 47.30 -64.70
N ILE A 19 21.84 46.18 -64.57
CA ILE A 19 22.55 45.72 -63.36
C ILE A 19 23.89 46.45 -63.18
N ALA A 20 24.13 47.02 -61.99
CA ALA A 20 25.45 47.19 -61.37
C ALA A 20 25.23 47.35 -59.84
N ALA A 21 25.71 46.53 -58.89
CA ALA A 21 26.87 45.63 -58.72
C ALA A 21 28.08 46.26 -57.97
N TYR A 22 28.69 45.42 -57.11
CA TYR A 22 29.93 45.60 -56.33
C TYR A 22 29.92 46.33 -54.97
N ARG A 23 30.61 45.66 -54.01
CA ARG A 23 31.36 46.05 -52.78
C ARG A 23 31.02 47.40 -52.08
N GLY A 24 31.01 47.49 -50.75
CA GLY A 24 31.44 46.54 -49.71
C GLY A 24 32.23 47.25 -48.59
N SER A 25 32.35 46.59 -47.42
CA SER A 25 33.06 47.04 -46.20
C SER A 25 32.55 48.31 -45.49
N MET A 26 32.10 48.15 -44.24
CA MET A 26 32.44 49.00 -43.08
C MET A 26 32.12 48.17 -41.81
N PHE A 27 33.09 47.77 -40.99
CA PHE A 27 33.93 48.49 -40.01
C PHE A 27 33.32 48.49 -38.60
N ILE A 28 34.18 48.33 -37.59
CA ILE A 28 33.78 48.04 -36.20
C ILE A 28 33.86 49.31 -35.34
N ALA A 29 32.76 49.62 -34.65
CA ALA A 29 32.71 50.48 -33.49
C ALA A 29 31.44 50.15 -32.69
N SER A 30 31.35 50.07 -31.36
CA SER A 30 32.30 49.92 -30.24
C SER A 30 31.48 50.25 -28.98
N ASN A 31 31.48 49.39 -27.97
CA ASN A 31 31.20 49.73 -26.55
C ASN A 31 29.89 50.53 -26.24
N THR A 32 28.87 49.95 -25.62
CA THR A 32 28.83 49.89 -24.15
C THR A 32 27.74 48.95 -23.59
N GLN A 33 27.91 48.63 -22.29
CA GLN A 33 27.16 47.68 -21.48
C GLN A 33 25.62 47.68 -21.63
N LYS A 34 25.04 46.49 -21.77
CA LYS A 34 23.87 46.09 -20.98
C LYS A 34 23.86 44.57 -20.74
N ILE A 35 24.15 44.18 -19.50
CA ILE A 35 24.02 42.79 -19.03
C ILE A 35 22.52 42.49 -18.95
N LEU A 36 22.04 41.52 -19.72
CA LEU A 36 20.69 40.99 -19.58
C LEU A 36 20.72 39.45 -19.60
N ILE A 37 21.08 38.87 -18.46
CA ILE A 37 20.91 37.44 -18.18
C ILE A 37 19.40 37.17 -18.11
N ARG A 38 18.78 36.82 -19.24
CA ARG A 38 17.34 36.55 -19.32
C ARG A 38 17.07 35.05 -19.28
N GLY A 39 17.19 34.48 -18.09
CA GLY A 39 16.82 33.08 -17.84
C GLY A 39 15.31 32.85 -17.94
N THR A 40 14.93 31.78 -18.62
CA THR A 40 13.60 31.15 -18.61
C THR A 40 13.87 29.64 -18.55
N PHE A 41 13.99 28.98 -17.41
CA PHE A 41 13.10 28.96 -16.24
C PHE A 41 11.70 28.42 -16.58
N TRP A 42 11.60 27.08 -16.61
CA TRP A 42 10.39 26.27 -16.41
C TRP A 42 9.14 26.63 -17.24
N ALA A 43 9.21 26.38 -18.55
CA ALA A 43 8.12 26.59 -19.49
C ALA A 43 7.12 25.38 -19.55
N ASN A 44 6.34 25.21 -18.47
CA ASN A 44 5.26 24.22 -18.31
C ASN A 44 5.69 22.73 -18.22
N PRO A 45 5.78 22.16 -16.99
CA PRO A 45 6.15 20.76 -16.74
C PRO A 45 5.31 19.70 -17.45
N GLN A 46 4.06 19.99 -17.84
CA GLN A 46 3.26 19.04 -18.61
C GLN A 46 3.73 18.89 -20.06
N ARG A 47 4.39 19.90 -20.64
CA ARG A 47 5.00 19.78 -21.97
C ARG A 47 6.29 18.97 -21.91
N ASP A 48 7.17 19.24 -20.95
CA ASP A 48 8.45 18.54 -20.84
C ASP A 48 8.27 17.03 -20.67
N VAL A 49 7.30 16.60 -19.85
CA VAL A 49 6.93 15.18 -19.69
C VAL A 49 6.29 14.60 -20.97
N MET A 50 5.49 15.38 -21.69
CA MET A 50 4.88 14.95 -22.96
C MET A 50 5.94 14.75 -24.05
N GLN A 51 6.90 15.67 -24.15
CA GLN A 51 8.03 15.61 -25.08
C GLN A 51 8.88 14.38 -24.78
N MET A 52 9.29 14.20 -23.52
CA MET A 52 10.08 13.04 -23.09
C MET A 52 9.35 11.71 -23.34
N ALA A 53 8.02 11.66 -23.18
CA ALA A 53 7.22 10.48 -23.52
C ALA A 53 7.16 10.23 -25.05
N LEU A 54 7.06 11.28 -25.86
CA LEU A 54 7.09 11.18 -27.32
C LEU A 54 8.46 10.74 -27.84
N ASP A 55 9.55 11.26 -27.27
CA ASP A 55 10.93 10.85 -27.61
C ASP A 55 11.17 9.37 -27.27
N ILE A 56 10.68 8.91 -26.10
CA ILE A 56 10.72 7.49 -25.72
C ILE A 56 9.89 6.64 -26.68
N LEU A 57 8.66 7.05 -27.02
CA LEU A 57 7.78 6.32 -27.95
C LEU A 57 8.33 6.29 -29.39
N GLY A 58 9.02 7.34 -29.82
CA GLY A 58 9.71 7.42 -31.11
C GLY A 58 11.02 6.64 -31.17
N SER A 59 11.65 6.39 -30.02
CA SER A 59 12.86 5.54 -29.92
C SER A 59 12.58 4.03 -30.00
N ILE A 60 11.31 3.63 -29.90
CA ILE A 60 10.87 2.24 -30.00
C ILE A 60 10.66 1.87 -31.47
N ASP A 61 11.36 0.82 -31.93
CA ASP A 61 11.06 0.20 -33.21
C ASP A 61 9.74 -0.59 -33.13
N TRP A 62 8.70 -0.04 -33.75
CA TRP A 62 7.36 -0.63 -33.82
C TRP A 62 7.21 -1.68 -34.94
N SER A 63 8.30 -2.03 -35.65
CA SER A 63 8.29 -3.16 -36.58
C SER A 63 8.01 -4.49 -35.84
N PRO A 64 7.51 -5.53 -36.54
CA PRO A 64 7.27 -6.84 -35.92
C PRO A 64 8.52 -7.44 -35.26
N VAL A 65 9.71 -7.21 -35.83
CA VAL A 65 10.99 -7.66 -35.25
C VAL A 65 11.42 -6.79 -34.06
N GLY A 66 11.18 -5.48 -34.11
CA GLY A 66 11.37 -4.56 -32.98
C GLY A 66 10.55 -4.99 -31.76
N ILE A 67 9.25 -5.23 -31.96
CA ILE A 67 8.30 -5.70 -30.93
C ILE A 67 8.76 -7.03 -30.30
N VAL A 68 9.15 -8.03 -31.11
CA VAL A 68 9.66 -9.31 -30.60
C VAL A 68 10.96 -9.12 -29.81
N SER A 69 11.88 -8.26 -30.26
CA SER A 69 13.11 -7.96 -29.54
C SER A 69 12.86 -7.27 -28.19
N LEU A 70 11.87 -6.37 -28.12
CA LEU A 70 11.47 -5.67 -26.91
C LEU A 70 10.84 -6.63 -25.89
N ALA A 71 9.93 -7.51 -26.35
CA ALA A 71 9.33 -8.56 -25.52
C ALA A 71 10.39 -9.51 -24.93
N GLY A 72 11.37 -9.93 -25.74
CA GLY A 72 12.50 -10.75 -25.27
C GLY A 72 13.35 -10.06 -24.21
N ARG A 73 13.67 -8.76 -24.39
CA ARG A 73 14.42 -7.96 -23.40
C ARG A 73 13.65 -7.81 -22.08
N ILE A 74 12.34 -7.56 -22.15
CA ILE A 74 11.48 -7.45 -20.96
C ILE A 74 11.42 -8.79 -20.21
N LEU A 75 11.23 -9.91 -20.92
CA LEU A 75 11.20 -11.25 -20.33
C LEU A 75 12.54 -11.61 -19.65
N ALA A 76 13.67 -11.29 -20.29
CA ALA A 76 15.00 -11.48 -19.71
C ALA A 76 15.21 -10.64 -18.44
N LEU A 77 14.79 -9.37 -18.44
CA LEU A 77 14.83 -8.51 -17.25
C LEU A 77 13.99 -9.07 -16.09
N ILE A 78 12.77 -9.54 -16.38
CA ILE A 78 11.90 -10.18 -15.38
C ILE A 78 12.59 -11.43 -14.81
N PHE A 79 13.18 -12.28 -15.66
CA PHE A 79 13.89 -13.48 -15.22
C PHE A 79 15.11 -13.16 -14.34
N VAL A 80 15.89 -12.13 -14.69
CA VAL A 80 17.03 -11.66 -13.88
C VAL A 80 16.56 -11.11 -12.53
N VAL A 81 15.51 -10.28 -12.50
CA VAL A 81 14.95 -9.73 -11.25
C VAL A 81 14.41 -10.85 -10.34
N ILE A 82 13.71 -11.84 -10.90
CA ILE A 82 13.24 -13.01 -10.13
C ILE A 82 14.44 -13.81 -9.59
N SER A 83 15.45 -14.06 -10.41
CA SER A 83 16.65 -14.83 -10.03
C SER A 83 17.43 -14.15 -8.90
N LEU A 84 17.65 -12.83 -9.00
CA LEU A 84 18.31 -12.03 -7.96
C LEU A 84 17.50 -12.00 -6.66
N THR A 85 16.17 -11.87 -6.77
CA THR A 85 15.26 -11.90 -5.61
C THR A 85 15.31 -13.27 -4.90
N LEU A 86 15.33 -14.36 -5.67
CA LEU A 86 15.43 -15.72 -5.14
C LEU A 86 16.80 -16.00 -4.49
N LEU A 87 17.90 -15.57 -5.11
CA LEU A 87 19.24 -15.69 -4.54
C LEU A 87 19.38 -14.88 -3.23
N PHE A 88 18.82 -13.66 -3.18
CA PHE A 88 18.78 -12.84 -1.97
C PHE A 88 17.95 -13.51 -0.86
N ALA A 89 16.79 -14.07 -1.20
CA ALA A 89 15.95 -14.82 -0.26
C ALA A 89 16.67 -16.05 0.31
N LEU A 90 17.32 -16.85 -0.55
CA LEU A 90 18.09 -18.03 -0.15
C LEU A 90 19.29 -17.66 0.73
N ALA A 91 20.03 -16.60 0.38
CA ALA A 91 21.16 -16.12 1.18
C ALA A 91 20.72 -15.63 2.58
N LEU A 92 19.57 -14.96 2.68
CA LEU A 92 19.00 -14.56 3.97
C LEU A 92 18.50 -15.77 4.77
N GLY A 93 17.79 -16.70 4.14
CA GLY A 93 17.30 -17.92 4.78
C GLY A 93 18.43 -18.80 5.32
N TYR A 94 19.47 -19.05 4.51
CA TYR A 94 20.67 -19.77 4.93
C TYR A 94 21.38 -19.09 6.10
N ARG A 95 21.50 -17.76 6.08
CA ARG A 95 22.17 -16.97 7.13
C ARG A 95 21.37 -16.87 8.42
N ALA A 96 20.03 -16.89 8.34
CA ALA A 96 19.15 -17.01 9.51
C ALA A 96 19.24 -18.41 10.13
N TYR A 97 19.13 -19.46 9.31
CA TYR A 97 19.29 -20.86 9.73
C TYR A 97 20.63 -21.11 10.43
N ARG A 98 21.74 -20.63 9.85
CA ARG A 98 23.10 -20.70 10.41
C ARG A 98 23.30 -19.95 11.74
N ARG A 99 22.38 -19.09 12.18
CA ARG A 99 22.51 -18.29 13.42
C ARG A 99 21.34 -18.43 14.39
N GLY A 100 20.34 -19.27 14.10
CA GLY A 100 19.19 -19.49 14.98
C GLY A 100 18.30 -18.26 15.24
N LYS A 101 18.53 -17.15 14.54
CA LYS A 101 17.79 -15.89 14.70
C LYS A 101 17.58 -15.23 13.34
N VAL A 102 16.35 -14.77 13.08
CA VAL A 102 15.99 -13.99 11.90
C VAL A 102 16.53 -12.57 12.00
N LEU A 103 17.84 -12.42 11.77
CA LEU A 103 18.62 -11.18 11.95
C LEU A 103 18.00 -9.95 11.25
N PHE A 104 17.20 -10.16 10.20
CA PHE A 104 16.34 -9.14 9.62
C PHE A 104 14.96 -9.76 9.30
N PRO A 105 13.90 -9.49 10.09
CA PRO A 105 12.55 -9.99 9.79
C PRO A 105 11.92 -9.31 8.57
N ARG A 106 12.22 -8.01 8.37
CA ARG A 106 11.65 -7.16 7.31
C ARG A 106 11.77 -7.73 5.88
N PRO A 107 12.93 -8.23 5.41
CA PRO A 107 13.04 -8.83 4.08
C PRO A 107 12.31 -10.18 3.93
N ILE A 108 12.14 -10.97 5.00
CA ILE A 108 11.30 -12.18 4.96
C ILE A 108 9.84 -11.75 4.72
N LEU A 109 9.34 -10.76 5.47
CA LEU A 109 8.01 -10.21 5.23
C LEU A 109 7.88 -9.50 3.87
N LEU A 110 8.95 -8.97 3.29
CA LEU A 110 8.94 -8.41 1.93
C LEU A 110 8.78 -9.52 0.88
N LEU A 111 9.45 -10.65 1.07
CA LEU A 111 9.33 -11.80 0.18
C LEU A 111 7.90 -12.34 0.16
N ILE A 112 7.26 -12.48 1.33
CA ILE A 112 5.85 -12.87 1.44
C ILE A 112 4.96 -11.89 0.67
N ASP A 113 5.08 -10.58 0.92
CA ASP A 113 4.24 -9.56 0.27
C ASP A 113 4.38 -9.59 -1.27
N VAL A 114 5.60 -9.75 -1.79
CA VAL A 114 5.90 -9.80 -3.23
C VAL A 114 5.36 -11.08 -3.89
N PHE A 115 5.55 -12.24 -3.26
CA PHE A 115 5.12 -13.52 -3.83
C PHE A 115 3.65 -13.84 -3.57
N TYR A 116 2.98 -13.20 -2.60
CA TYR A 116 1.58 -13.41 -2.26
C TYR A 116 0.64 -13.30 -3.46
N GLY A 117 0.72 -12.18 -4.22
CA GLY A 117 -0.14 -11.94 -5.38
C GLY A 117 0.04 -12.99 -6.50
N PRO A 118 1.28 -13.25 -6.96
CA PRO A 118 1.60 -14.35 -7.86
C PRO A 118 1.12 -15.72 -7.36
N LEU A 119 1.37 -16.06 -6.09
CA LEU A 119 1.05 -17.37 -5.51
C LEU A 119 -0.47 -17.58 -5.38
N LYS A 120 -1.23 -16.58 -4.90
CA LYS A 120 -2.69 -16.64 -4.81
C LYS A 120 -3.35 -16.70 -6.19
N ARG A 121 -2.75 -16.07 -7.22
CA ARG A 121 -3.15 -16.24 -8.63
C ARG A 121 -2.84 -17.65 -9.14
N LEU A 122 -1.67 -18.21 -8.81
CA LEU A 122 -1.23 -19.55 -9.22
C LEU A 122 -2.15 -20.64 -8.62
N PHE A 123 -2.41 -20.59 -7.32
CA PHE A 123 -3.29 -21.53 -6.63
C PHE A 123 -4.70 -21.54 -7.22
N ARG A 124 -5.24 -20.37 -7.56
CA ARG A 124 -6.54 -20.22 -8.23
C ARG A 124 -6.57 -20.84 -9.64
N ILE A 125 -5.47 -20.78 -10.39
CA ILE A 125 -5.35 -21.46 -11.70
C ILE A 125 -5.35 -22.99 -11.51
N PHE A 126 -4.58 -23.49 -10.53
CA PHE A 126 -4.54 -24.92 -10.19
C PHE A 126 -5.73 -25.42 -9.36
N ARG A 127 -6.82 -24.63 -9.24
CA ARG A 127 -8.05 -24.94 -8.47
C ARG A 127 -7.80 -25.41 -7.02
N ARG A 128 -6.71 -24.97 -6.38
CA ARG A 128 -6.46 -25.16 -4.95
C ARG A 128 -7.02 -24.00 -4.14
N ASP A 129 -7.39 -24.25 -2.88
CA ASP A 129 -7.92 -23.21 -2.00
C ASP A 129 -6.86 -22.10 -1.82
N PRO A 130 -7.15 -20.84 -2.21
CA PRO A 130 -6.25 -19.72 -2.01
C PRO A 130 -6.05 -19.33 -0.54
N ARG A 131 -6.88 -19.82 0.40
CA ARG A 131 -6.71 -19.60 1.85
C ARG A 131 -5.35 -20.01 2.36
N LEU A 132 -4.79 -21.15 1.91
CA LEU A 132 -3.50 -21.64 2.38
C LEU A 132 -2.36 -20.60 2.26
N VAL A 133 -2.46 -19.70 1.28
CA VAL A 133 -1.51 -18.57 1.09
C VAL A 133 -1.72 -17.47 2.14
N ASP A 134 -2.96 -17.19 2.54
CA ASP A 134 -3.31 -16.30 3.65
C ASP A 134 -2.87 -16.90 4.98
N ASP A 135 -3.19 -18.17 5.23
CA ASP A 135 -2.93 -18.91 6.48
C ASP A 135 -1.43 -18.93 6.82
N ILE A 136 -0.60 -19.36 5.86
CA ILE A 136 0.87 -19.39 6.00
C ILE A 136 1.41 -17.98 6.22
N SER A 137 0.83 -16.98 5.55
CA SER A 137 1.22 -15.58 5.73
C SER A 137 0.86 -15.04 7.12
N ILE A 138 -0.30 -15.39 7.68
CA ILE A 138 -0.72 -15.00 9.03
C ILE A 138 0.19 -15.65 10.07
N VAL A 139 0.42 -16.97 9.99
CA VAL A 139 1.29 -17.70 10.92
C VAL A 139 2.72 -17.14 10.91
N LEU A 140 3.28 -16.87 9.73
CA LEU A 140 4.64 -16.34 9.61
C LEU A 140 4.74 -14.86 10.04
N ARG A 141 3.71 -14.03 9.79
CA ARG A 141 3.64 -12.66 10.33
C ARG A 141 3.51 -12.66 11.85
N ASN A 142 2.68 -13.53 12.44
CA ASN A 142 2.52 -13.67 13.89
C ASN A 142 3.86 -14.02 14.55
N HIS A 143 4.55 -15.05 14.06
CA HIS A 143 5.85 -15.46 14.59
C HIS A 143 6.90 -14.33 14.46
N VAL A 144 6.94 -13.64 13.32
CA VAL A 144 7.88 -12.53 13.09
C VAL A 144 7.58 -11.29 13.96
N ASN A 145 6.30 -10.98 14.21
CA ASN A 145 5.88 -9.82 14.99
C ASN A 145 5.76 -10.13 16.51
N TYR A 146 6.14 -11.32 16.97
CA TYR A 146 5.85 -11.77 18.35
C TYR A 146 6.56 -10.89 19.38
N ASP A 147 7.89 -10.77 19.28
CA ASP A 147 8.70 -9.99 20.22
C ASP A 147 8.31 -8.50 20.21
N ASP A 148 8.14 -7.91 19.02
CA ASP A 148 7.73 -6.50 18.84
C ASP A 148 6.32 -6.22 19.41
N TYR A 149 5.42 -7.21 19.41
CA TYR A 149 4.08 -7.10 20.00
C TYR A 149 4.12 -7.28 21.53
N ALA A 150 4.86 -8.29 22.01
CA ALA A 150 5.00 -8.59 23.43
C ALA A 150 5.63 -7.43 24.22
N ALA A 151 6.61 -6.73 23.62
CA ALA A 151 7.27 -5.57 24.21
C ALA A 151 6.38 -4.30 24.34
N VAL A 152 5.15 -4.31 23.83
CA VAL A 152 4.17 -3.23 24.00
C VAL A 152 3.21 -3.60 25.14
N PRO A 153 3.08 -2.83 26.24
CA PRO A 153 2.15 -3.13 27.33
C PRO A 153 0.69 -3.23 26.85
N PRO A 154 -0.17 -4.11 27.41
CA PRO A 154 -1.55 -4.29 26.93
C PRO A 154 -2.37 -3.00 26.80
N LYS A 155 -2.31 -2.09 27.76
CA LYS A 155 -2.95 -0.76 27.70
C LYS A 155 -2.59 0.08 26.46
N ASP A 156 -1.40 -0.13 25.88
CA ASP A 156 -0.91 0.53 24.67
C ASP A 156 -1.33 -0.25 23.39
N ARG A 157 -2.11 -1.32 23.50
CA ARG A 157 -2.61 -2.14 22.38
C ARG A 157 -4.04 -1.75 22.00
N VAL A 158 -4.47 -2.22 20.82
CA VAL A 158 -5.87 -2.17 20.36
C VAL A 158 -6.28 -3.52 19.78
N VAL A 159 -7.54 -3.93 20.00
CA VAL A 159 -8.10 -5.20 19.52
C VAL A 159 -9.20 -4.89 18.52
N LEU A 160 -9.11 -5.50 17.34
CA LEU A 160 -10.06 -5.32 16.24
C LEU A 160 -10.81 -6.64 16.01
N VAL A 161 -12.08 -6.67 16.39
CA VAL A 161 -12.98 -7.84 16.33
C VAL A 161 -13.97 -7.66 15.18
N PRO A 162 -14.34 -8.71 14.41
CA PRO A 162 -15.20 -8.55 13.24
C PRO A 162 -16.68 -8.63 13.65
N GLN A 163 -17.54 -7.87 12.97
CA GLN A 163 -18.99 -7.94 13.23
C GLN A 163 -19.58 -9.35 13.06
N CYS A 164 -18.96 -10.23 12.27
CA CYS A 164 -19.44 -11.60 12.00
C CYS A 164 -19.50 -12.48 13.27
N LEU A 165 -18.66 -12.20 14.28
CA LEU A 165 -18.69 -12.88 15.59
C LEU A 165 -19.87 -12.44 16.47
N ARG A 166 -20.64 -11.40 16.08
CA ARG A 166 -21.85 -11.01 16.80
C ARG A 166 -22.97 -12.00 16.52
N HIS A 167 -23.67 -12.41 17.57
CA HIS A 167 -24.97 -13.05 17.44
C HIS A 167 -25.99 -12.07 16.81
N THR A 168 -26.90 -12.58 15.98
CA THR A 168 -27.84 -11.77 15.19
C THR A 168 -28.74 -10.86 16.04
N ARG A 169 -29.06 -11.26 17.26
CA ARG A 169 -29.87 -10.48 18.22
C ARG A 169 -29.03 -9.56 19.16
N CYS A 170 -27.76 -9.31 18.85
CA CYS A 170 -26.85 -8.53 19.70
C CYS A 170 -27.22 -7.02 19.75
N PRO A 171 -27.63 -6.45 20.91
CA PRO A 171 -28.12 -5.08 21.05
C PRO A 171 -27.02 -4.00 21.11
N ALA A 172 -25.84 -4.29 20.53
CA ALA A 172 -24.75 -3.33 20.43
C ALA A 172 -25.12 -2.19 19.46
N PRO A 173 -25.15 -0.92 19.90
CA PRO A 173 -25.41 0.22 19.03
C PRO A 173 -24.24 0.43 18.05
N MET A 174 -24.52 1.10 16.93
CA MET A 174 -23.52 1.42 15.90
C MET A 174 -23.13 2.90 15.96
N SER A 175 -21.84 3.18 16.10
CA SER A 175 -21.20 4.47 15.91
C SER A 175 -20.55 4.52 14.52
N SER A 176 -20.62 5.68 13.85
CA SER A 176 -19.88 5.98 12.62
C SER A 176 -18.36 6.02 12.82
N GLU A 177 -17.92 6.22 14.07
CA GLU A 177 -16.52 6.43 14.45
C GLU A 177 -15.89 5.15 15.02
N ASP A 178 -16.57 4.46 15.94
CA ASP A 178 -16.04 3.33 16.71
C ASP A 178 -16.51 1.95 16.25
N GLY A 179 -17.54 1.88 15.40
CA GLY A 179 -18.17 0.62 15.00
C GLY A 179 -19.25 0.21 16.00
N PHE A 180 -19.31 -1.06 16.40
CA PHE A 180 -20.31 -1.50 17.38
C PHE A 180 -19.77 -1.47 18.81
N THR A 181 -20.47 -0.77 19.72
CA THR A 181 -20.11 -0.72 21.15
C THR A 181 -20.63 -1.96 21.88
N CYS A 182 -19.76 -2.76 22.49
CA CYS A 182 -20.18 -3.96 23.20
C CYS A 182 -20.98 -3.60 24.46
N ARG A 183 -22.16 -4.21 24.65
CA ARG A 183 -22.95 -4.11 25.90
C ARG A 183 -22.80 -5.35 26.79
N VAL A 184 -21.72 -6.13 26.62
CA VAL A 184 -21.39 -7.37 27.35
C VAL A 184 -22.57 -8.36 27.46
N CYS A 185 -23.43 -8.39 26.43
CA CYS A 185 -24.77 -9.00 26.44
C CYS A 185 -24.83 -10.56 26.50
N GLY A 186 -23.72 -11.23 26.82
CA GLY A 186 -23.61 -12.70 26.92
C GLY A 186 -23.73 -13.50 25.62
N MET A 187 -24.52 -13.03 24.63
CA MET A 187 -24.91 -13.80 23.44
C MET A 187 -23.79 -14.18 22.46
N CYS A 188 -22.55 -13.72 22.64
CA CYS A 188 -21.43 -14.06 21.76
C CYS A 188 -20.07 -13.92 22.45
N VAL A 189 -19.05 -14.60 21.92
CA VAL A 189 -17.67 -14.64 22.45
C VAL A 189 -17.03 -13.26 22.62
N ILE A 190 -17.48 -12.24 21.86
CA ILE A 190 -17.01 -10.86 21.99
C ILE A 190 -17.25 -10.31 23.42
N ALA A 191 -18.26 -10.79 24.14
CA ALA A 191 -18.48 -10.42 25.54
C ALA A 191 -17.35 -10.92 26.48
N LYS A 192 -16.72 -12.07 26.19
CA LYS A 192 -15.51 -12.53 26.91
C LYS A 192 -14.30 -11.67 26.52
N ILE A 193 -14.05 -11.49 25.22
CA ILE A 193 -12.94 -10.66 24.71
C ILE A 193 -12.97 -9.25 25.30
N TYR A 194 -14.16 -8.64 25.38
CA TYR A 194 -14.34 -7.31 25.96
C TYR A 194 -14.01 -7.26 27.46
N LYS A 195 -14.47 -8.24 28.26
CA LYS A 195 -14.11 -8.34 29.69
C LYS A 195 -12.60 -8.47 29.90
N VAL A 196 -11.92 -9.30 29.10
CA VAL A 196 -10.46 -9.48 29.18
C VAL A 196 -9.75 -8.17 28.86
N GLY A 197 -10.16 -7.50 27.76
CA GLY A 197 -9.59 -6.22 27.36
C GLY A 197 -9.76 -5.12 28.41
N ASP A 198 -10.97 -4.97 28.96
CA ASP A 198 -11.31 -4.02 30.02
C ASP A 198 -10.44 -4.23 31.27
N ALA A 199 -10.30 -5.49 31.73
CA ALA A 199 -9.47 -5.86 32.88
C ALA A 199 -7.97 -5.52 32.72
N ILE A 200 -7.45 -5.49 31.49
CA ILE A 200 -6.05 -5.16 31.19
C ILE A 200 -5.86 -3.78 30.51
N GLY A 201 -6.91 -2.94 30.52
CA GLY A 201 -6.91 -1.60 29.93
C GLY A 201 -6.75 -1.54 28.40
N THR A 202 -6.96 -2.65 27.69
CA THR A 202 -6.86 -2.75 26.22
C THR A 202 -8.17 -2.37 25.54
N GLU A 203 -8.13 -1.43 24.59
CA GLU A 203 -9.31 -1.02 23.82
C GLU A 203 -9.76 -2.10 22.83
N VAL A 204 -11.04 -2.50 22.92
CA VAL A 204 -11.66 -3.51 22.03
C VAL A 204 -12.73 -2.87 21.15
N TYR A 205 -12.49 -2.81 19.84
CA TYR A 205 -13.43 -2.29 18.85
C TYR A 205 -14.04 -3.40 17.98
N ILE A 206 -15.34 -3.30 17.68
CA ILE A 206 -16.04 -4.23 16.80
C ILE A 206 -16.25 -3.57 15.42
N ALA A 207 -15.43 -3.95 14.45
CA ALA A 207 -15.43 -3.35 13.13
C ALA A 207 -16.53 -3.94 12.21
N PRO A 208 -17.34 -3.11 11.51
CA PRO A 208 -18.29 -3.57 10.50
C PRO A 208 -17.65 -4.07 9.18
N GLY A 209 -16.32 -4.00 9.05
CA GLY A 209 -15.58 -4.55 7.91
C GLY A 209 -14.18 -3.95 7.73
N GLY A 210 -13.33 -4.57 6.90
CA GLY A 210 -11.91 -4.24 6.77
C GLY A 210 -11.56 -2.76 6.54
N ARG A 211 -12.36 -1.99 5.76
CA ARG A 211 -12.12 -0.53 5.60
C ARG A 211 -12.32 0.26 6.91
N PHE A 212 -13.25 -0.17 7.75
CA PHE A 212 -13.50 0.45 9.06
C PHE A 212 -12.40 0.04 10.05
N ALA A 213 -12.00 -1.23 10.07
CA ALA A 213 -10.88 -1.73 10.88
C ALA A 213 -9.58 -0.96 10.57
N LYS A 214 -9.25 -0.76 9.28
CA LYS A 214 -8.10 0.03 8.84
C LYS A 214 -8.18 1.50 9.28
N ARG A 215 -9.39 2.09 9.38
CA ARG A 215 -9.59 3.44 9.94
C ARG A 215 -9.34 3.49 11.44
N ILE A 216 -9.91 2.55 12.22
CA ILE A 216 -9.68 2.46 13.66
C ILE A 216 -8.18 2.30 13.94
N LEU A 217 -7.52 1.34 13.27
CA LEU A 217 -6.08 1.07 13.41
C LEU A 217 -5.24 2.35 13.28
N MET A 218 -5.50 3.14 12.24
CA MET A 218 -4.78 4.39 12.02
C MET A 218 -5.17 5.46 13.05
N ARG A 219 -6.44 5.58 13.46
CA ARG A 219 -6.87 6.52 14.52
C ARG A 219 -6.20 6.19 15.85
N SER A 220 -6.28 4.93 16.29
CA SER A 220 -5.69 4.44 17.54
C SER A 220 -4.18 4.61 17.56
N LYS A 221 -3.48 4.46 16.43
CA LYS A 221 -2.05 4.81 16.31
C LYS A 221 -1.77 6.28 16.67
N HIS A 222 -2.56 7.22 16.15
CA HIS A 222 -2.40 8.64 16.47
C HIS A 222 -2.81 8.96 17.92
N ALA A 223 -3.72 8.17 18.51
CA ALA A 223 -4.06 8.19 19.93
C ALA A 223 -3.03 7.47 20.83
N GLY A 224 -1.85 7.10 20.31
CA GLY A 224 -0.75 6.53 21.09
C GLY A 224 -0.74 5.01 21.23
N LYS A 225 -1.66 4.26 20.58
CA LYS A 225 -1.58 2.79 20.56
C LYS A 225 -0.44 2.31 19.66
N ARG A 226 0.31 1.33 20.15
CA ARG A 226 1.61 0.88 19.61
C ARG A 226 1.60 -0.53 19.04
N ALA A 227 0.56 -1.33 19.30
CA ALA A 227 0.39 -2.67 18.72
C ALA A 227 -1.09 -3.00 18.49
N VAL A 228 -1.38 -4.00 17.63
CA VAL A 228 -2.75 -4.45 17.34
C VAL A 228 -2.92 -5.97 17.41
N LEU A 229 -4.04 -6.43 17.97
CA LEU A 229 -4.53 -7.81 17.82
C LEU A 229 -5.74 -7.80 16.87
N GLY A 230 -5.60 -8.46 15.72
CA GLY A 230 -6.69 -8.62 14.75
C GLY A 230 -7.41 -9.96 14.90
N VAL A 231 -8.74 -9.95 14.81
CA VAL A 231 -9.57 -11.15 14.64
C VAL A 231 -10.41 -10.97 13.38
N ALA A 232 -10.28 -11.87 12.40
CA ALA A 232 -10.99 -11.81 11.11
C ALA A 232 -10.90 -13.14 10.33
N CYS A 233 -11.63 -13.25 9.23
CA CYS A 233 -11.38 -14.30 8.23
C CYS A 233 -10.00 -14.10 7.57
N HIS A 234 -9.44 -15.14 6.97
CA HIS A 234 -8.01 -15.17 6.64
C HIS A 234 -7.59 -14.06 5.64
N THR A 235 -8.44 -13.72 4.65
CA THR A 235 -8.17 -12.62 3.72
C THR A 235 -8.25 -11.23 4.40
N ASP A 236 -9.28 -10.92 5.18
CA ASP A 236 -9.38 -9.62 5.88
C ASP A 236 -8.28 -9.48 6.94
N LEU A 237 -7.90 -10.58 7.61
CA LEU A 237 -6.81 -10.61 8.58
C LEU A 237 -5.46 -10.33 7.92
N TYR A 238 -5.16 -11.00 6.80
CA TYR A 238 -3.96 -10.75 6.00
C TYR A 238 -3.88 -9.28 5.55
N GLU A 239 -4.98 -8.72 5.03
CA GLU A 239 -5.04 -7.31 4.63
C GLU A 239 -4.89 -6.34 5.82
N GLY A 240 -5.43 -6.69 6.98
CA GLY A 240 -5.27 -5.93 8.22
C GLY A 240 -3.82 -5.91 8.69
N MET A 241 -3.15 -7.06 8.72
CA MET A 241 -1.73 -7.16 9.08
C MET A 241 -0.82 -6.44 8.08
N LEU A 242 -1.14 -6.45 6.79
CA LEU A 242 -0.42 -5.68 5.77
C LEU A 242 -0.60 -4.17 5.98
N ALA A 243 -1.83 -3.70 6.27
CA ALA A 243 -2.08 -2.31 6.62
C ALA A 243 -1.35 -1.89 7.91
N SER A 244 -1.25 -2.79 8.90
CA SER A 244 -0.47 -2.59 10.12
C SER A 244 1.03 -2.47 9.85
N LYS A 245 1.58 -3.33 8.99
CA LYS A 245 2.98 -3.27 8.55
C LYS A 245 3.28 -1.94 7.86
N ILE A 246 2.40 -1.46 6.99
CA ILE A 246 2.52 -0.14 6.32
C ILE A 246 2.40 1.00 7.36
N GLY A 247 1.53 0.85 8.35
CA GLY A 247 1.40 1.77 9.48
C GLY A 247 2.61 1.78 10.43
N GLY A 248 3.52 0.80 10.35
CA GLY A 248 4.63 0.62 11.30
C GLY A 248 4.19 0.11 12.67
N ILE A 249 3.07 -0.62 12.75
CA ILE A 249 2.46 -1.12 13.97
C ILE A 249 2.62 -2.66 14.02
N PRO A 250 3.31 -3.26 15.01
CA PRO A 250 3.34 -4.71 15.20
C PRO A 250 1.94 -5.28 15.38
N ALA A 251 1.67 -6.38 14.68
CA ALA A 251 0.35 -7.01 14.62
C ALA A 251 0.42 -8.50 14.91
N GLN A 252 -0.42 -8.96 15.83
CA GLN A 252 -0.81 -10.36 15.97
C GLN A 252 -2.20 -10.56 15.36
N GLY A 253 -2.49 -11.78 14.91
CA GLY A 253 -3.75 -12.14 14.28
C GLY A 253 -4.24 -13.53 14.68
N VAL A 254 -5.50 -13.62 15.15
CA VAL A 254 -6.18 -14.91 15.35
C VAL A 254 -7.27 -15.06 14.29
N PRO A 255 -7.16 -16.03 13.37
CA PRO A 255 -8.18 -16.24 12.35
C PRO A 255 -9.46 -16.85 12.92
N LEU A 256 -10.57 -16.63 12.23
CA LEU A 256 -11.84 -17.33 12.50
C LEU A 256 -11.69 -18.83 12.16
N THR A 257 -12.10 -19.70 13.09
CA THR A 257 -12.14 -21.16 12.91
C THR A 257 -13.27 -21.59 11.98
N THR A 258 -14.36 -20.82 11.97
CA THR A 258 -15.48 -20.96 11.03
C THR A 258 -15.73 -19.60 10.36
N GLU A 259 -15.45 -19.50 9.06
CA GLU A 259 -15.66 -18.27 8.28
C GLU A 259 -17.11 -18.08 7.82
N GLY A 260 -17.49 -16.82 7.56
CA GLY A 260 -18.82 -16.44 7.11
C GLY A 260 -19.14 -14.97 7.42
N CYS A 261 -20.37 -14.57 7.12
CA CYS A 261 -20.89 -13.23 7.47
C CYS A 261 -21.73 -13.21 8.76
N VAL A 262 -22.17 -14.39 9.22
CA VAL A 262 -23.06 -14.60 10.37
C VAL A 262 -22.66 -15.91 11.04
N SER A 263 -22.79 -15.99 12.38
CA SER A 263 -22.52 -17.21 13.17
C SER A 263 -21.10 -17.78 13.01
N THR A 264 -20.12 -16.91 12.75
CA THR A 264 -18.71 -17.32 12.69
C THR A 264 -18.18 -17.73 14.06
N GLN A 265 -17.09 -18.50 14.09
CA GLN A 265 -16.45 -18.94 15.32
C GLN A 265 -14.96 -18.57 15.33
N VAL A 266 -14.40 -18.47 16.54
CA VAL A 266 -12.98 -18.23 16.78
C VAL A 266 -12.54 -19.09 17.97
N ASP A 267 -11.29 -19.50 17.96
CA ASP A 267 -10.58 -20.03 19.13
C ASP A 267 -10.46 -18.90 20.17
N ILE A 268 -11.30 -18.93 21.20
CA ILE A 268 -11.37 -17.89 22.22
C ILE A 268 -10.15 -17.92 23.15
N ASP A 269 -9.65 -19.11 23.46
CA ASP A 269 -8.53 -19.29 24.39
C ASP A 269 -7.25 -18.74 23.75
N ARG A 270 -7.04 -18.98 22.45
CA ARG A 270 -5.96 -18.36 21.66
C ARG A 270 -6.09 -16.84 21.52
N VAL A 271 -7.30 -16.28 21.54
CA VAL A 271 -7.47 -14.81 21.62
C VAL A 271 -7.07 -14.31 23.00
N ILE A 272 -7.43 -15.02 24.07
CA ILE A 272 -7.06 -14.67 25.46
C ILE A 272 -5.55 -14.77 25.67
N ASP A 273 -4.90 -15.84 25.21
CA ASP A 273 -3.44 -15.98 25.23
C ASP A 273 -2.77 -14.77 24.57
N MET A 274 -3.20 -14.40 23.35
CA MET A 274 -2.65 -13.26 22.61
C MET A 274 -2.90 -11.90 23.28
N LEU A 275 -3.98 -11.74 24.05
CA LEU A 275 -4.22 -10.54 24.87
C LEU A 275 -3.22 -10.46 26.04
N LEU A 276 -2.94 -11.60 26.68
CA LEU A 276 -2.12 -11.70 27.89
C LEU A 276 -0.61 -11.79 27.63
N VAL A 277 -0.16 -12.08 26.38
CA VAL A 277 1.26 -12.08 25.99
C VAL A 277 1.98 -10.83 26.55
N GLY A 278 3.07 -11.02 27.29
CA GLY A 278 3.90 -9.93 27.83
C GLY A 278 3.42 -9.33 29.16
N LEU A 279 2.37 -9.87 29.79
CA LEU A 279 2.15 -9.76 31.24
C LEU A 279 3.02 -10.78 31.99
N ASP A 280 3.09 -10.67 33.32
CA ASP A 280 3.65 -11.73 34.15
C ASP A 280 2.65 -12.90 34.33
N GLU A 281 3.17 -14.08 34.65
CA GLU A 281 2.37 -15.32 34.75
C GLU A 281 1.34 -15.26 35.89
N GLU A 282 1.61 -14.53 36.97
CA GLU A 282 0.64 -14.40 38.07
C GLU A 282 -0.52 -13.48 37.68
N GLU A 283 -0.24 -12.37 36.99
CA GLU A 283 -1.27 -11.47 36.47
C GLU A 283 -2.11 -12.18 35.41
N ALA A 284 -1.47 -12.89 34.48
CA ALA A 284 -2.15 -13.73 33.50
C ALA A 284 -3.02 -14.81 34.16
N ALA A 285 -2.57 -15.45 35.23
CA ALA A 285 -3.37 -16.42 36.01
C ALA A 285 -4.57 -15.77 36.70
N ARG A 286 -4.36 -14.66 37.45
CA ARG A 286 -5.43 -13.90 38.12
C ARG A 286 -6.53 -13.47 37.14
N ILE A 287 -6.15 -13.04 35.93
CA ILE A 287 -7.11 -12.63 34.89
C ILE A 287 -7.88 -13.83 34.33
N ARG A 288 -7.23 -14.99 34.14
CA ARG A 288 -7.92 -16.23 33.71
C ARG A 288 -8.95 -16.69 34.74
N GLU A 289 -8.58 -16.70 36.03
CA GLU A 289 -9.49 -17.06 37.13
C GLU A 289 -10.70 -16.12 37.24
N THR A 290 -10.51 -14.82 36.97
CA THR A 290 -11.58 -13.79 37.00
C THR A 290 -12.61 -13.95 35.86
N ILE A 291 -12.33 -14.79 34.85
CA ILE A 291 -13.07 -14.84 33.56
C ILE A 291 -13.61 -16.26 33.23
N ALA A 292 -13.29 -17.25 34.07
CA ALA A 292 -13.84 -18.61 34.03
C ALA A 292 -15.37 -18.64 34.22
#